data_AF-A0A0Q7S7B5-F1
#
_entry.id   AF-A0A0Q7S7B5-F1
#
_cell.length_a   1.000
_cell.length_b   1.000
_cell.length_c   1.000
_cell.angle_alpha   90.00
_cell.angle_beta   90.00
_cell.angle_gamma   90.00
#
_symmetry.space_group_name_H-M   'P 1'
#
loop_
_entity.id
_entity.type
_entity.pdbx_description
1 polymer ?
#
loop_
_entity_poly.entity_id
_entity_poly.type
_entity_poly.pdbx_seq_one_letter_code
_entity_poly.pdbx_strand_id
1 'polypeptide(L)'
;MQENTPDLDPDDDFDRPSKSQLKRDMTALQKLGEDLLALPESRWEPLALPEILYDALRHAKKITNFEGKRRQMQYIGKLMRKIDPEPVREAVAAFKLGHAQDSLRLHQSERWRERLLASDDALQEFLGQHADVDIQQLRNLVRAARKDAANEPEKRSGRAFRELFQFIKASEVAADE
;
A
#
# COMPACT_ATOMS: atom_id res chain seq x y z
N MET A 1 6.52 -44.36 56.12
CA MET A 1 5.84 -43.34 55.28
C MET A 1 6.95 -42.62 54.55
N GLN A 2 7.10 -42.84 53.25
CA GLN A 2 8.10 -42.15 52.42
C GLN A 2 7.34 -41.33 51.40
N GLU A 3 7.48 -40.01 51.55
CA GLU A 3 6.89 -39.00 50.69
C GLU A 3 7.58 -39.06 49.33
N ASN A 4 6.79 -39.21 48.28
CA ASN A 4 7.23 -39.20 46.90
C ASN A 4 6.97 -37.79 46.36
N THR A 5 7.98 -36.92 46.47
CA THR A 5 7.95 -35.58 45.86
C THR A 5 8.52 -35.72 44.45
N PRO A 6 7.76 -35.49 43.37
CA PRO A 6 8.33 -35.56 42.03
C PRO A 6 9.25 -34.36 41.81
N ASP A 7 10.49 -34.68 41.47
CA ASP A 7 11.52 -33.74 41.02
C ASP A 7 11.01 -33.06 39.74
N LEU A 8 10.77 -31.74 39.81
CA LEU A 8 10.43 -30.93 38.65
C LEU A 8 11.73 -30.30 38.15
N ASP A 9 12.24 -30.80 37.02
CA ASP A 9 13.41 -30.23 36.35
C ASP A 9 13.16 -28.74 36.00
N PRO A 10 13.99 -27.80 36.47
CA PRO A 10 13.79 -26.35 36.32
C PRO A 10 14.10 -25.80 34.91
N ASP A 11 14.48 -26.65 33.96
CA ASP A 11 14.95 -26.23 32.62
C ASP A 11 13.85 -26.20 31.53
N ASP A 12 12.63 -26.67 31.81
CA ASP A 12 11.54 -26.75 30.82
C ASP A 12 10.71 -25.45 30.67
N ASP A 13 11.00 -24.41 31.47
CA ASP A 13 10.21 -23.16 31.51
C ASP A 13 10.76 -22.03 30.61
N PHE A 14 11.93 -22.23 29.98
CA PHE A 14 12.58 -21.21 29.15
C PHE A 14 12.15 -21.22 27.67
N ASP A 15 11.62 -22.34 27.16
CA ASP A 15 11.29 -22.50 25.72
C ASP A 15 9.83 -22.15 25.39
N ARG A 16 9.03 -21.78 26.40
CA ARG A 16 7.62 -21.44 26.20
C ARG A 16 7.44 -19.93 25.98
N PRO A 17 6.75 -19.50 24.91
CA PRO A 17 6.52 -18.09 24.66
C PRO A 17 5.73 -17.45 25.80
N SER A 18 6.21 -16.29 26.28
CA SER A 18 5.55 -15.55 27.36
C SER A 18 4.11 -15.19 26.98
N LYS A 19 3.24 -15.01 27.99
CA LYS A 19 1.85 -14.55 27.79
C LYS A 19 1.78 -13.24 26.96
N SER A 20 2.79 -12.38 27.11
CA SER A 20 2.92 -11.14 26.33
C SER A 20 3.27 -11.41 24.87
N GLN A 21 4.15 -12.36 24.59
CA GLN A 21 4.51 -12.77 23.23
C GLN A 21 3.29 -13.34 22.49
N LEU A 22 2.59 -14.30 23.10
CA LEU A 22 1.38 -14.89 22.53
C LEU A 22 0.33 -13.84 22.19
N LYS A 23 0.15 -12.83 23.06
CA LYS A 23 -0.77 -11.72 22.80
C LYS A 23 -0.32 -10.89 21.58
N ARG A 24 0.98 -10.58 21.47
CA ARG A 24 1.52 -9.83 20.32
C ARG A 24 1.35 -10.60 19.02
N ASP A 25 1.63 -11.90 19.01
CA ASP A 25 1.50 -12.76 17.82
C ASP A 25 0.04 -12.86 17.37
N MET A 26 -0.89 -12.97 18.33
CA MET A 26 -2.33 -12.96 18.05
C MET A 26 -2.77 -11.64 17.41
N THR A 27 -2.31 -10.50 17.91
CA THR A 27 -2.61 -9.18 17.34
C THR A 27 -1.98 -9.03 15.96
N ALA A 28 -0.76 -9.50 15.76
CA ALA A 28 -0.07 -9.46 14.47
C ALA A 28 -0.82 -10.27 13.40
N LEU A 29 -1.31 -11.47 13.72
CA LEU A 29 -2.09 -12.29 12.78
C LEU A 29 -3.46 -11.68 12.46
N GLN A 30 -4.12 -11.07 13.44
CA GLN A 30 -5.36 -10.34 13.16
C GLN A 30 -5.08 -9.15 12.22
N LYS A 31 -4.02 -8.39 12.48
CA LYS A 31 -3.63 -7.26 11.63
C LYS A 31 -3.27 -7.71 10.22
N LEU A 32 -2.58 -8.85 10.09
CA LEU A 32 -2.28 -9.46 8.79
C LEU A 32 -3.55 -9.84 8.04
N GLY A 33 -4.57 -10.38 8.73
CA GLY A 33 -5.88 -10.65 8.14
C GLY A 33 -6.62 -9.38 7.68
N GLU A 34 -6.51 -8.28 8.44
CA GLU A 34 -7.03 -6.96 8.02
C GLU A 34 -6.33 -6.44 6.77
N ASP A 35 -4.99 -6.57 6.73
CA ASP A 35 -4.21 -6.14 5.58
C ASP A 35 -4.51 -7.00 4.35
N LEU A 36 -4.63 -8.32 4.51
CA LEU A 36 -5.05 -9.22 3.44
C LEU A 36 -6.43 -8.84 2.89
N LEU A 37 -7.38 -8.46 3.75
CA LEU A 37 -8.71 -8.01 3.31
C LEU A 37 -8.67 -6.75 2.44
N ALA A 38 -7.68 -5.88 2.64
CA ALA A 38 -7.49 -4.67 1.86
C ALA A 38 -6.97 -4.93 0.44
N LEU A 39 -6.42 -6.13 0.17
CA LEU A 39 -6.01 -6.52 -1.16
C LEU A 39 -7.24 -6.80 -2.08
N PRO A 40 -7.11 -6.57 -3.40
CA PRO A 40 -8.06 -7.08 -4.38
C PRO A 40 -8.21 -8.60 -4.29
N GLU A 41 -9.40 -9.14 -4.59
CA GLU A 41 -9.63 -10.59 -4.50
C GLU A 41 -8.70 -11.40 -5.43
N SER A 42 -8.34 -10.83 -6.58
CA SER A 42 -7.37 -11.44 -7.52
C SER A 42 -5.98 -11.67 -6.94
N ARG A 43 -5.63 -10.98 -5.84
CA ARG A 43 -4.36 -11.19 -5.12
C ARG A 43 -4.48 -12.29 -4.06
N TRP A 44 -5.69 -12.76 -3.75
CA TRP A 44 -5.92 -13.87 -2.82
C TRP A 44 -5.79 -15.22 -3.52
N GLU A 45 -6.19 -15.31 -4.80
CA GLU A 45 -6.18 -16.56 -5.57
C GLU A 45 -4.81 -17.26 -5.59
N PRO A 46 -3.67 -16.56 -5.83
CA PRO A 46 -2.36 -17.20 -5.84
C PRO A 46 -1.91 -17.73 -4.46
N LEU A 47 -2.52 -17.27 -3.37
CA LEU A 47 -2.18 -17.67 -2.01
C LEU A 47 -2.75 -19.05 -1.63
N ALA A 48 -3.62 -19.62 -2.47
CA ALA A 48 -4.25 -20.92 -2.24
C ALA A 48 -4.82 -21.05 -0.80
N LEU A 49 -5.50 -19.99 -0.33
CA LEU A 49 -6.05 -19.94 1.02
C LEU A 49 -7.09 -21.06 1.22
N PRO A 50 -7.21 -21.62 2.43
CA PRO A 50 -8.31 -22.53 2.73
C PRO A 50 -9.66 -21.86 2.46
N GLU A 51 -10.60 -22.64 1.90
CA GLU A 51 -11.94 -22.16 1.52
C GLU A 51 -12.63 -21.37 2.64
N ILE A 52 -12.55 -21.86 3.88
CA ILE A 52 -13.13 -21.20 5.05
C ILE A 52 -12.57 -19.79 5.32
N LEU A 53 -11.28 -19.55 5.02
CA LEU A 53 -10.64 -18.24 5.18
C LEU A 53 -11.01 -17.34 3.99
N TYR A 54 -11.01 -17.90 2.78
CA TYR A 54 -11.41 -17.20 1.58
C TYR A 54 -12.85 -16.65 1.68
N ASP A 55 -13.79 -17.51 2.10
CA ASP A 55 -15.18 -17.13 2.32
C ASP A 55 -15.34 -16.11 3.45
N ALA A 56 -14.57 -16.26 4.53
CA ALA A 56 -14.58 -15.29 5.62
C ALA A 56 -14.14 -13.89 5.16
N LEU A 57 -13.13 -13.80 4.28
CA LEU A 57 -12.68 -12.54 3.68
C LEU A 57 -13.74 -11.95 2.74
N ARG A 58 -14.35 -12.77 1.87
CA ARG A 58 -15.46 -12.32 1.00
C ARG A 58 -16.65 -11.80 1.79
N HIS A 59 -17.03 -12.50 2.85
CA HIS A 59 -18.09 -12.05 3.72
C HIS A 59 -17.73 -10.72 4.41
N ALA A 60 -16.50 -10.58 4.89
CA ALA A 60 -16.02 -9.34 5.52
C ALA A 60 -16.14 -8.11 4.60
N LYS A 61 -15.96 -8.26 3.27
CA LYS A 61 -16.15 -7.16 2.31
C LYS A 61 -17.60 -6.66 2.22
N LYS A 62 -18.58 -7.51 2.54
CA LYS A 62 -20.01 -7.17 2.49
C LYS A 62 -20.54 -6.53 3.78
N ILE A 63 -19.80 -6.66 4.88
CA ILE A 63 -20.25 -6.14 6.19
C ILE A 63 -20.01 -4.63 6.25
N THR A 64 -21.10 -3.87 6.42
CA THR A 64 -21.07 -2.40 6.48
C THR A 64 -21.05 -1.87 7.90
N ASN A 65 -21.56 -2.62 8.89
CA ASN A 65 -21.57 -2.17 10.28
C ASN A 65 -20.23 -2.41 10.98
N PHE A 66 -19.86 -1.49 11.88
CA PHE A 66 -18.58 -1.54 12.57
C PHE A 66 -18.43 -2.80 13.44
N GLU A 67 -19.48 -3.13 14.20
CA GLU A 67 -19.46 -4.24 15.15
C GLU A 67 -19.39 -5.61 14.48
N GLY A 68 -20.14 -5.83 13.39
CA GLY A 68 -20.06 -7.05 12.60
C GLY A 68 -18.70 -7.19 11.93
N LYS A 69 -18.16 -6.10 11.36
CA LYS A 69 -16.84 -6.11 10.73
C LYS A 69 -15.76 -6.46 11.75
N ARG A 70 -15.80 -5.84 12.93
CA ARG A 70 -14.86 -6.13 14.03
C ARG A 70 -14.89 -7.60 14.45
N ARG A 71 -16.08 -8.19 14.64
CA ARG A 71 -16.22 -9.62 14.98
C ARG A 71 -15.74 -10.54 13.87
N GLN A 72 -16.03 -10.19 12.62
CA GLN A 72 -15.55 -10.93 11.45
C GLN A 72 -14.02 -10.90 11.37
N MET A 73 -13.38 -9.76 11.66
CA MET A 73 -11.92 -9.67 11.67
C MET A 73 -11.28 -10.51 12.78
N GLN A 74 -11.91 -10.61 13.95
CA GLN A 74 -11.46 -11.52 15.02
C GLN A 74 -11.55 -12.99 14.58
N TYR A 75 -12.61 -13.36 13.87
CA TYR A 75 -12.77 -14.69 13.30
C TYR A 75 -11.71 -14.99 12.23
N ILE A 76 -11.45 -14.05 11.31
CA ILE A 76 -10.35 -14.15 10.35
C ILE A 76 -9.02 -14.31 11.07
N GLY A 77 -8.74 -13.51 12.11
CA GLY A 77 -7.52 -13.64 12.92
C GLY A 77 -7.39 -15.00 13.62
N LYS A 78 -8.50 -15.68 13.93
CA LYS A 78 -8.49 -17.07 14.41
C LYS A 78 -8.16 -18.06 13.29
N LEU A 79 -8.69 -17.86 12.09
CA LEU A 79 -8.40 -18.70 10.92
C LEU A 79 -6.96 -18.56 10.45
N MET A 80 -6.39 -17.36 10.52
CA MET A 80 -4.98 -17.08 10.19
C MET A 80 -3.98 -17.89 11.03
N ARG A 81 -4.37 -18.35 12.23
CA ARG A 81 -3.53 -19.22 13.08
C ARG A 81 -3.43 -20.66 12.60
N LYS A 82 -4.28 -21.05 11.64
CA LYS A 82 -4.38 -22.41 11.12
C LYS A 82 -3.64 -22.59 9.80
N ILE A 83 -3.01 -21.54 9.29
CA ILE A 83 -2.27 -21.55 8.03
C ILE A 83 -0.85 -21.08 8.26
N ASP A 84 0.02 -21.29 7.28
CA ASP A 84 1.28 -20.58 7.21
C ASP A 84 1.01 -19.10 6.84
N PRO A 85 1.33 -18.14 7.72
CA PRO A 85 1.12 -16.73 7.45
C PRO A 85 2.20 -16.09 6.55
N GLU A 86 3.30 -16.78 6.24
CA GLU A 86 4.43 -16.14 5.52
C GLU A 86 4.09 -15.74 4.07
N PRO A 87 3.46 -16.60 3.23
CA PRO A 87 3.05 -16.20 1.88
C PRO A 87 2.07 -15.01 1.89
N VAL A 88 1.22 -14.93 2.92
CA VAL A 88 0.29 -13.81 3.11
C VAL A 88 1.06 -12.52 3.44
N ARG A 89 2.08 -12.59 4.31
CA ARG A 89 2.93 -11.44 4.64
C ARG A 89 3.65 -10.91 3.41
N GLU A 90 4.24 -11.80 2.62
CA GLU A 90 4.93 -11.43 1.38
C GLU A 90 3.98 -10.74 0.39
N ALA A 91 2.80 -11.31 0.15
CA ALA A 91 1.83 -10.71 -0.76
C ALA A 91 1.34 -9.33 -0.27
N VAL A 92 1.08 -9.19 1.03
CA VAL A 92 0.72 -7.91 1.64
C VAL A 92 1.86 -6.90 1.51
N ALA A 93 3.11 -7.31 1.78
CA ALA A 93 4.28 -6.45 1.68
C ALA A 93 4.51 -5.98 0.24
N ALA A 94 4.47 -6.89 -0.73
CA ALA A 94 4.61 -6.57 -2.16
C ALA A 94 3.51 -5.60 -2.62
N PHE A 95 2.26 -5.79 -2.17
CA PHE A 95 1.16 -4.89 -2.49
C PHE A 95 1.37 -3.49 -1.91
N LYS A 96 1.76 -3.40 -0.63
CA LYS A 96 2.05 -2.12 0.03
C LYS A 96 3.23 -1.39 -0.60
N LEU A 97 4.27 -2.13 -1.00
CA LEU A 97 5.43 -1.55 -1.68
C LEU A 97 5.03 -0.93 -3.02
N GLY A 98 4.24 -1.63 -3.83
CA GLY A 98 3.72 -1.07 -5.08
C GLY A 98 2.90 0.21 -4.86
N HIS A 99 2.02 0.23 -3.85
CA HIS A 99 1.25 1.43 -3.51
C HIS A 99 2.13 2.59 -3.03
N ALA A 100 3.18 2.30 -2.25
CA ALA A 100 4.12 3.31 -1.80
C ALA A 100 4.91 3.90 -2.97
N GLN A 101 5.34 3.06 -3.92
CA GLN A 101 6.00 3.49 -5.15
C GLN A 101 5.05 4.35 -6.01
N ASP A 102 3.80 3.93 -6.18
CA ASP A 102 2.80 4.69 -6.94
C ASP A 102 2.48 6.05 -6.29
N SER A 103 2.37 6.08 -4.96
CA SER A 103 2.18 7.34 -4.21
C SER A 103 3.40 8.25 -4.34
N LEU A 104 4.61 7.68 -4.30
CA LEU A 104 5.83 8.45 -4.46
C LEU A 104 5.92 9.05 -5.87
N ARG A 105 5.64 8.26 -6.91
CA ARG A 105 5.56 8.73 -8.31
C ARG A 105 4.51 9.83 -8.47
N LEU A 106 3.33 9.64 -7.87
CA LEU A 106 2.28 10.66 -7.89
C LEU A 106 2.79 12.00 -7.34
N HIS A 107 3.45 11.99 -6.19
CA HIS A 107 4.00 13.20 -5.58
C HIS A 107 5.18 13.78 -6.37
N GLN A 108 6.01 12.95 -7.01
CA GLN A 108 7.07 13.41 -7.90
C GLN A 108 6.48 14.15 -9.11
N SER A 109 5.49 13.55 -9.78
CA SER A 109 4.75 14.18 -10.87
C SER A 109 4.11 15.52 -10.47
N GLU A 110 3.50 15.58 -9.28
CA GLU A 110 2.92 16.81 -8.74
C GLU A 110 3.98 17.89 -8.52
N ARG A 111 5.10 17.52 -7.89
CA ARG A 111 6.23 18.42 -7.63
C ARG A 111 6.84 18.93 -8.93
N TRP A 112 7.01 18.07 -9.94
CA TRP A 112 7.51 18.48 -11.24
C TRP A 112 6.60 19.49 -11.91
N ARG A 113 5.29 19.26 -11.89
CA ARG A 113 4.32 20.22 -12.43
C ARG A 113 4.45 21.58 -11.74
N GLU A 114 4.52 21.61 -10.41
CA GLU A 114 4.69 22.86 -9.67
C GLU A 114 5.98 23.60 -10.06
N ARG A 115 7.09 22.87 -10.17
CA ARG A 115 8.39 23.43 -10.59
C ARG A 115 8.35 23.97 -12.02
N LEU A 116 7.75 23.22 -12.94
CA LEU A 116 7.59 23.61 -14.35
C LEU A 116 6.70 24.85 -14.50
N LEU A 117 5.72 25.05 -13.62
CA LEU A 117 4.93 26.28 -13.59
C LEU A 117 5.70 27.47 -13.02
N ALA A 118 6.64 27.24 -12.12
CA ALA A 118 7.38 28.29 -11.42
C ALA A 118 8.59 28.82 -12.22
N SER A 119 9.34 27.98 -12.95
CA SER A 119 10.57 28.40 -13.63
C SER A 119 10.82 27.68 -14.95
N ASP A 120 11.44 28.39 -15.91
CA ASP A 120 11.95 27.82 -17.16
C ASP A 120 13.18 26.93 -16.96
N ASP A 121 13.94 27.13 -15.87
CA ASP A 121 15.08 26.26 -15.55
C ASP A 121 14.61 24.82 -15.23
N ALA A 122 13.44 24.70 -14.61
CA ALA A 122 12.83 23.39 -14.31
C ALA A 122 12.48 22.61 -15.59
N LEU A 123 12.20 23.30 -16.70
CA LEU A 123 11.97 22.65 -17.99
C LEU A 123 13.26 22.01 -18.51
N GLN A 124 14.40 22.70 -18.39
CA GLN A 124 15.69 22.15 -18.82
C GLN A 124 16.09 20.94 -17.96
N GLU A 125 15.87 21.03 -16.65
CA GLU A 125 16.14 19.92 -15.73
C GLU A 125 15.27 18.69 -16.04
N PHE A 126 13.97 18.89 -16.32
CA PHE A 126 13.08 17.81 -16.68
C PHE A 126 13.51 17.13 -17.99
N LEU A 127 13.87 17.91 -19.02
CA LEU A 127 14.37 17.37 -20.29
C LEU A 127 15.71 16.64 -20.15
N GLY A 128 16.54 17.04 -19.17
CA GLY A 128 17.78 16.34 -18.86
C GLY A 128 17.56 14.98 -18.17
N GLN A 129 16.45 14.82 -17.44
CA GLN A 129 16.09 13.57 -16.76
C GLN A 129 15.23 12.64 -17.62
N HIS A 130 14.53 13.17 -18.61
CA HIS A 130 13.64 12.41 -19.48
C HIS A 130 13.99 12.69 -20.95
N ALA A 131 14.87 11.87 -21.54
CA ALA A 131 15.40 12.09 -22.88
C ALA A 131 14.38 11.84 -24.02
N ASP A 132 13.39 10.98 -23.79
CA ASP A 132 12.46 10.50 -24.84
C ASP A 132 11.12 11.28 -24.89
N VAL A 133 11.04 12.43 -24.22
CA VAL A 133 9.79 13.21 -24.16
C VAL A 133 9.64 14.12 -25.38
N ASP A 134 8.40 14.30 -25.84
CA ASP A 134 8.08 15.32 -26.86
C ASP A 134 8.26 16.73 -26.26
N ILE A 135 9.44 17.30 -26.53
CA ILE A 135 9.87 18.62 -26.07
C ILE A 135 8.87 19.71 -26.48
N GLN A 136 8.33 19.63 -27.70
CA GLN A 136 7.45 20.67 -28.22
C GLN A 136 6.08 20.60 -27.55
N GLN A 137 5.55 19.39 -27.33
CA GLN A 137 4.33 19.17 -26.57
C GLN A 137 4.49 19.68 -25.13
N LEU A 138 5.57 19.31 -24.44
CA LEU A 138 5.82 19.74 -23.07
C LEU A 138 5.86 21.27 -22.95
N ARG A 139 6.59 21.95 -23.85
CA ARG A 139 6.67 23.41 -23.86
C ARG A 139 5.32 24.08 -24.07
N ASN A 140 4.49 23.51 -24.95
CA ASN A 140 3.14 24.01 -25.21
C ASN A 140 2.25 23.86 -23.97
N LEU A 141 2.29 22.69 -23.32
CA LEU A 141 1.53 22.41 -22.10
C LEU A 141 1.95 23.32 -20.94
N VAL A 142 3.26 23.51 -20.72
CA VAL A 142 3.78 24.41 -19.67
C VAL A 142 3.33 25.85 -19.90
N ARG A 143 3.46 26.37 -21.13
CA ARG A 143 3.01 27.74 -21.45
C ARG A 143 1.51 27.93 -21.22
N ALA A 144 0.70 26.98 -21.68
CA ALA A 144 -0.75 27.02 -21.48
C ALA A 144 -1.12 26.96 -19.99
N ALA A 145 -0.49 26.05 -19.23
CA ALA A 145 -0.77 25.88 -17.81
C ALA A 145 -0.30 27.09 -16.97
N ARG A 146 0.82 27.75 -17.32
CA ARG A 146 1.23 29.01 -16.67
C ARG A 146 0.28 30.16 -16.97
N LYS A 147 -0.22 30.25 -18.20
CA LYS A 147 -1.24 31.24 -18.58
C LYS A 147 -2.52 31.03 -17.76
N ASP A 148 -2.95 29.78 -17.57
CA ASP A 148 -4.09 29.43 -16.73
C ASP A 148 -3.84 29.78 -15.25
N ALA A 149 -2.63 29.51 -14.74
CA ALA A 149 -2.25 29.81 -13.36
C ALA A 149 -2.21 31.33 -13.04
N ALA A 150 -2.01 32.18 -14.04
CA ALA A 150 -2.06 33.64 -13.90
C ALA A 150 -3.50 34.19 -13.77
N ASN A 151 -4.51 33.37 -14.06
CA ASN A 151 -5.91 33.76 -13.91
C ASN A 151 -6.41 33.61 -12.46
N GLU A 152 -7.69 33.96 -12.24
CA GLU A 152 -8.41 33.79 -10.97
C GLU A 152 -8.26 32.37 -10.41
N PRO A 153 -8.24 32.19 -9.06
CA PRO A 153 -7.99 30.91 -8.41
C PRO A 153 -8.81 29.73 -8.96
N GLU A 154 -10.08 29.96 -9.31
CA GLU A 154 -11.00 28.96 -9.87
C GLU A 154 -10.57 28.43 -11.25
N LYS A 155 -9.76 29.20 -11.99
CA LYS A 155 -9.30 28.88 -13.35
C LYS A 155 -7.85 28.35 -13.38
N ARG A 156 -7.13 28.38 -12.24
CA ARG A 156 -5.72 27.97 -12.14
C ARG A 156 -5.50 26.48 -12.39
N SER A 157 -6.47 25.64 -12.02
CA SER A 157 -6.44 24.18 -12.22
C SER A 157 -7.22 23.76 -13.46
N GLY A 158 -7.04 24.51 -14.55
CA GLY A 158 -7.73 24.31 -15.82
C GLY A 158 -7.35 23.01 -16.55
N ARG A 159 -7.78 22.91 -17.82
CA ARG A 159 -7.48 21.76 -18.68
C ARG A 159 -5.97 21.54 -18.85
N ALA A 160 -5.21 22.60 -19.11
CA ALA A 160 -3.77 22.51 -19.34
C ALA A 160 -3.01 22.01 -18.10
N PHE A 161 -3.45 22.38 -16.89
CA PHE A 161 -2.87 21.91 -15.63
C PHE A 161 -3.03 20.39 -15.44
N ARG A 162 -4.18 19.85 -15.87
CA ARG A 162 -4.45 18.39 -15.84
C ARG A 162 -3.69 17.66 -16.94
N GLU A 163 -3.66 18.19 -18.16
CA GLU A 163 -2.93 17.59 -19.29
C GLU A 163 -1.41 17.56 -19.03
N LEU A 164 -0.85 18.63 -18.47
CA LEU A 164 0.57 18.68 -18.07
C LEU A 164 0.89 17.59 -17.03
N PHE A 165 0.03 17.39 -16.04
CA PHE A 165 0.21 16.31 -15.06
C PHE A 165 0.18 14.92 -15.71
N GLN A 166 -0.76 14.67 -16.63
CA GLN A 166 -0.81 13.37 -17.32
C GLN A 166 0.42 13.14 -18.20
N PHE A 167 0.92 14.19 -18.86
CA PHE A 167 2.16 14.12 -19.64
C PHE A 167 3.37 13.78 -18.77
N ILE A 168 3.54 14.47 -17.63
CA ILE A 168 4.63 14.21 -16.67
C ILE A 168 4.54 12.78 -16.14
N LYS A 169 3.34 12.37 -15.69
CA LYS A 169 3.12 11.02 -15.17
C LYS A 169 3.46 9.94 -16.20
N ALA A 170 3.10 10.14 -17.46
CA ALA A 170 3.46 9.21 -18.54
C ALA A 170 4.98 9.17 -18.79
N SER A 171 5.65 10.31 -18.67
CA SER A 171 7.11 10.43 -18.85
C SER A 171 7.91 9.80 -17.70
N GLU A 172 7.38 9.83 -16.47
CA GLU A 172 7.98 9.14 -15.32
C GLU A 172 7.85 7.62 -15.42
N VAL A 173 6.73 7.11 -15.96
CA VAL A 173 6.57 5.67 -16.21
C VAL A 173 7.57 5.17 -17.26
N ALA A 174 7.75 5.93 -18.34
CA ALA A 174 8.70 5.56 -19.40
C ALA A 174 10.18 5.63 -18.98
N ALA A 175 10.52 6.37 -17.93
CA ALA A 175 11.90 6.47 -17.42
C ALA A 175 12.30 5.30 -16.49
N ASP A 176 11.31 4.58 -15.95
CA ASP A 176 11.50 3.42 -15.08
C ASP A 176 11.59 2.09 -15.89
N GLU A 177 11.27 2.11 -17.20
CA GLU A 177 11.33 0.97 -18.13
C GLU A 177 12.68 0.85 -18.86
#